data_AF-A0A135THY5-F1
#
_entry.id   AF-A0A135THY5-F1
#
_cell.length_a   1.000
_cell.length_b   1.000
_cell.length_c   1.000
_cell.angle_alpha   90.00
_cell.angle_beta   90.00
_cell.angle_gamma   90.00
#
_symmetry.space_group_name_H-M   'P 1'
#
loop_
_entity.id
_entity.type
_entity.pdbx_description
1 polymer ?
#
loop_
_entity_poly.entity_id
_entity_poly.type
_entity_poly.pdbx_seq_one_letter_code
_entity_poly.pdbx_strand_id
1 'polypeptide(L)'
;MDDLQAADDTNGGLSSITEVQIDPDGDLTLRAGQQTDKPERLFHVCASALRRSSQVWKKMLFGPFKESKPAFGPWVVNLPEDDPEALEIILNIIHANFPLVPNTPDLFELYEIFQMANKYDMIPALKPWAVSWLHVAENCQKGTNRFEGRERAALSYVAWELGQVELHRQMVKELIMYSSLSEDERMISQKVLLDDVGPIGPPGLLGNIHACFTTLICCRD
;
A
#
# COMPACT_ATOMS: atom_id res chain seq x y z
N MET A 1 17.24 -4.52 57.68
CA MET A 1 17.65 -3.41 56.81
C MET A 1 18.81 -3.94 55.97
N ASP A 2 18.68 -5.08 55.28
CA ASP A 2 17.84 -5.41 54.12
C ASP A 2 16.99 -4.27 53.57
N ASP A 3 17.47 -3.68 52.47
CA ASP A 3 16.65 -2.98 51.48
C ASP A 3 17.01 -3.54 50.09
N LEU A 4 16.09 -4.36 49.58
CA LEU A 4 15.91 -4.69 48.18
C LEU A 4 15.12 -3.55 47.55
N GLN A 5 15.61 -2.92 46.49
CA GLN A 5 14.75 -2.10 45.63
C GLN A 5 15.11 -2.30 44.16
N ALA A 6 14.22 -3.06 43.51
CA ALA A 6 13.72 -2.97 42.13
C ALA A 6 14.71 -2.59 41.03
N ALA A 7 15.11 -3.60 40.26
CA ALA A 7 15.46 -3.41 38.85
C ALA A 7 14.20 -3.01 38.08
N ASP A 8 14.28 -1.86 37.41
CA ASP A 8 13.28 -1.30 36.51
C ASP A 8 13.33 -2.07 35.18
N ASP A 9 12.38 -3.01 35.00
CA ASP A 9 12.16 -3.75 33.76
C ASP A 9 11.58 -2.81 32.70
N THR A 10 12.45 -2.01 32.07
CA THR A 10 12.13 -1.35 30.79
C THR A 10 12.22 -2.38 29.68
N ASN A 11 11.18 -3.21 29.59
CA ASN A 11 10.96 -4.14 28.50
C ASN A 11 10.55 -3.34 27.25
N GLY A 12 11.55 -2.75 26.57
CA GLY A 12 11.38 -2.28 25.20
C GLY A 12 11.00 -3.48 24.33
N GLY A 13 9.73 -3.53 23.91
CA GLY A 13 9.21 -4.62 23.09
C GLY A 13 10.12 -4.86 21.89
N LEU A 14 10.77 -6.02 21.86
CA LEU A 14 11.61 -6.44 20.75
C LEU A 14 10.71 -6.56 19.52
N SER A 15 10.78 -5.60 18.60
CA SER A 15 10.16 -5.66 17.29
C SER A 15 10.65 -6.93 16.60
N SER A 16 9.83 -7.98 16.60
CA SER A 16 10.22 -9.28 16.08
C SER A 16 10.22 -9.22 14.55
N ILE A 17 11.40 -9.22 13.96
CA ILE A 17 11.57 -9.32 12.52
C ILE A 17 11.18 -10.75 12.09
N THR A 18 10.28 -10.87 11.12
CA THR A 18 9.85 -12.17 10.58
C THR A 18 10.60 -12.48 9.30
N GLU A 19 11.24 -13.65 9.21
CA GLU A 19 11.86 -14.14 7.98
C GLU A 19 10.85 -14.96 7.15
N VAL A 20 10.75 -14.63 5.86
CA VAL A 20 9.84 -15.27 4.90
C VAL A 20 10.67 -15.79 3.72
N GLN A 21 10.57 -17.09 3.48
CA GLN A 21 11.21 -17.76 2.35
C GLN A 21 10.25 -17.77 1.17
N ILE A 22 10.43 -16.85 0.20
CA ILE A 22 9.64 -16.81 -1.04
C ILE A 22 10.26 -17.72 -2.10
N ASP A 23 11.59 -17.73 -2.17
CA ASP A 23 12.38 -18.55 -3.09
C ASP A 23 13.53 -19.25 -2.32
N PRO A 24 13.53 -20.59 -2.23
CA PRO A 24 14.58 -21.33 -1.51
C PRO A 24 15.99 -21.14 -2.08
N ASP A 25 16.10 -20.80 -3.37
CA ASP A 25 17.37 -20.54 -4.07
C ASP A 25 17.63 -19.03 -4.23
N GLY A 26 16.95 -18.20 -3.43
CA GLY A 26 17.02 -16.74 -3.48
C GLY A 26 18.43 -16.19 -3.26
N ASP A 27 18.82 -15.20 -4.08
CA ASP A 27 20.12 -14.53 -4.03
C ASP A 27 20.05 -13.08 -3.50
N LEU A 28 18.88 -12.66 -3.03
CA LEU A 28 18.57 -11.32 -2.53
C LEU A 28 17.68 -11.42 -1.28
N THR A 29 17.97 -10.59 -0.28
CA THR A 29 17.10 -10.37 0.89
C THR A 29 16.51 -8.96 0.84
N LEU A 30 15.18 -8.85 0.83
CA LEU A 30 14.47 -7.58 0.99
C LEU A 30 14.04 -7.41 2.45
N ARG A 31 14.35 -6.27 3.07
CA ARG A 31 13.87 -5.90 4.41
C ARG A 31 12.84 -4.78 4.28
N ALA A 32 11.59 -5.04 4.62
CA ALA A 32 10.49 -4.09 4.52
C ALA A 32 9.82 -3.81 5.86
N GLY A 33 9.11 -2.68 5.93
CA GLY A 33 8.27 -2.31 7.07
C GLY A 33 8.95 -1.47 8.16
N GLN A 34 10.23 -1.06 7.99
CA GLN A 34 10.97 -0.31 9.02
C GLN A 34 10.35 1.06 9.39
N GLN A 35 9.51 1.62 8.53
CA GLN A 35 8.79 2.88 8.73
C GLN A 35 7.27 2.71 8.59
N THR A 36 6.78 1.48 8.76
CA THR A 36 5.34 1.18 8.80
C THR A 36 4.88 0.89 10.23
N ASP A 37 3.58 0.85 10.47
CA ASP A 37 2.98 0.38 11.72
C ASP A 37 2.93 -1.16 11.82
N LYS A 38 3.33 -1.87 10.76
CA LYS A 38 3.35 -3.32 10.70
C LYS A 38 4.71 -3.90 11.11
N PRO A 39 4.76 -5.15 11.63
CA PRO A 39 6.02 -5.82 11.93
C PRO A 39 6.91 -5.96 10.69
N GLU A 40 8.20 -5.66 10.85
CA GLU A 40 9.19 -5.82 9.79
C GLU A 40 9.29 -7.27 9.28
N ARG A 41 9.53 -7.41 7.97
CA ARG A 41 9.75 -8.71 7.33
C ARG A 41 11.03 -8.72 6.50
N LEU A 42 11.71 -9.87 6.52
CA LEU A 42 12.86 -10.21 5.68
C LEU A 42 12.43 -11.25 4.65
N PHE A 43 12.45 -10.90 3.37
CA PHE A 43 12.06 -11.79 2.30
C PHE A 43 13.29 -12.32 1.56
N HIS A 44 13.45 -13.64 1.51
CA HIS A 44 14.44 -14.30 0.66
C HIS A 44 13.84 -14.57 -0.71
N VAL A 45 14.40 -13.94 -1.74
CA VAL A 45 13.84 -13.86 -3.10
C VAL A 45 14.94 -14.03 -4.15
N CYS A 46 14.56 -14.46 -5.36
CA CYS A 46 15.44 -14.45 -6.54
C CYS A 46 15.38 -13.10 -7.28
N ALA A 47 16.48 -12.34 -7.27
CA ALA A 47 16.55 -11.01 -7.90
C ALA A 47 16.27 -11.04 -9.42
N SER A 48 16.57 -12.15 -10.08
CA SER A 48 16.28 -12.32 -11.51
C SER A 48 14.78 -12.43 -11.80
N ALA A 49 13.97 -12.94 -10.86
CA ALA A 49 12.52 -12.95 -11.00
C ALA A 49 11.97 -11.52 -10.93
N LEU A 50 12.39 -10.74 -9.93
CA LEU A 50 12.01 -9.33 -9.78
C LEU A 50 12.40 -8.50 -11.01
N ARG A 51 13.62 -8.70 -11.53
CA ARG A 51 14.10 -8.00 -12.75
C ARG A 51 13.23 -8.27 -13.97
N ARG A 52 12.67 -9.48 -14.08
CA ARG A 52 11.81 -9.87 -15.22
C ARG A 52 10.40 -9.33 -15.08
N SER A 53 9.89 -9.21 -13.86
CA SER A 53 8.52 -8.78 -13.60
C SER A 53 8.34 -7.26 -13.73
N SER A 54 9.37 -6.45 -13.49
CA SER A 54 9.27 -5.00 -13.49
C SER A 54 10.52 -4.27 -13.96
N GLN A 55 10.33 -3.18 -14.72
CA GLN A 55 11.40 -2.24 -15.04
C GLN A 55 11.88 -1.45 -13.82
N VAL A 56 11.02 -1.22 -12.83
CA VAL A 56 11.38 -0.54 -11.57
C VAL A 56 12.37 -1.39 -10.80
N TRP A 57 12.02 -2.66 -10.53
CA TRP A 57 12.93 -3.62 -9.91
C TRP A 57 14.23 -3.79 -10.68
N LYS A 58 14.16 -3.89 -12.01
CA LYS A 58 15.36 -3.97 -12.86
C LYS A 58 16.29 -2.78 -12.69
N LYS A 59 15.75 -1.57 -12.73
CA LYS A 59 16.55 -0.35 -12.57
C LYS A 59 17.14 -0.25 -11.16
N MET A 60 16.36 -0.54 -10.13
CA MET A 60 16.81 -0.44 -8.74
C MET A 60 17.91 -1.46 -8.39
N LEU A 61 17.73 -2.73 -8.78
CA LEU A 61 18.60 -3.84 -8.40
C LEU A 61 19.83 -4.01 -9.30
N PHE A 62 19.79 -3.51 -10.54
CA PHE A 62 20.85 -3.70 -11.53
C PHE A 62 21.30 -2.39 -12.18
N GLY A 63 20.92 -1.25 -11.61
CA GLY A 63 21.31 0.09 -12.05
C GLY A 63 22.44 0.69 -11.21
N PRO A 64 22.64 2.01 -11.26
CA PRO A 64 23.67 2.70 -10.48
C PRO A 64 23.15 3.14 -9.10
N PHE A 65 22.40 2.28 -8.40
CA PHE A 65 21.77 2.62 -7.11
C PHE A 65 22.38 1.86 -5.94
N LYS A 66 22.15 2.33 -4.71
CA LYS A 66 22.68 1.70 -3.48
C LYS A 66 22.10 0.31 -3.26
N GLU A 67 20.92 0.03 -3.82
CA GLU A 67 20.22 -1.25 -3.75
C GLU A 67 20.79 -2.29 -4.73
N SER A 68 21.70 -1.90 -5.62
CA SER A 68 22.25 -2.80 -6.61
C SER A 68 23.21 -3.83 -6.01
N LYS A 69 23.39 -4.95 -6.73
CA LYS A 69 24.18 -6.10 -6.23
C LYS A 69 25.59 -5.67 -5.81
N PRO A 70 26.01 -5.92 -4.56
CA PRO A 70 27.35 -5.59 -4.11
C PRO A 70 28.38 -6.52 -4.76
N ALA A 71 29.63 -6.05 -4.88
CA ALA A 71 30.73 -6.87 -5.39
C ALA A 71 31.09 -8.04 -4.45
N PHE A 72 30.88 -7.84 -3.13
CA PHE A 72 31.19 -8.81 -2.08
C PHE A 72 30.16 -8.71 -0.96
N GLY A 73 29.90 -9.84 -0.29
CA GLY A 73 28.98 -9.91 0.85
C GLY A 73 27.51 -10.16 0.49
N PRO A 74 26.63 -10.21 1.49
CA PRO A 74 25.21 -10.47 1.29
C PRO A 74 24.53 -9.32 0.56
N TRP A 75 23.59 -9.64 -0.34
CA TRP A 75 22.79 -8.65 -1.04
C TRP A 75 21.51 -8.39 -0.26
N VAL A 76 21.49 -7.30 0.51
CA VAL A 76 20.34 -6.88 1.34
C VAL A 76 19.87 -5.51 0.90
N VAL A 77 18.57 -5.38 0.62
CA VAL A 77 17.92 -4.13 0.20
C VAL A 77 16.89 -3.72 1.24
N ASN A 78 16.98 -2.48 1.73
CA ASN A 78 16.02 -1.94 2.69
C ASN A 78 14.92 -1.17 1.96
N LEU A 79 13.67 -1.51 2.23
CA LEU A 79 12.44 -0.92 1.69
C LEU A 79 11.58 -0.41 2.87
N PRO A 80 12.05 0.62 3.59
CA PRO A 80 11.49 1.03 4.88
C PRO A 80 10.01 1.40 4.84
N GLU A 81 9.59 2.03 3.75
CA GLU A 81 8.23 2.54 3.55
C GLU A 81 7.28 1.50 2.93
N ASP A 82 7.77 0.33 2.53
CA ASP A 82 6.93 -0.68 1.90
C ASP A 82 6.13 -1.44 2.94
N ASP A 83 4.81 -1.54 2.70
CA ASP A 83 3.92 -2.42 3.44
C ASP A 83 4.38 -3.88 3.30
N PRO A 84 4.82 -4.55 4.38
CA PRO A 84 5.42 -5.87 4.29
C PRO A 84 4.40 -6.95 3.88
N GLU A 85 3.12 -6.80 4.20
CA GLU A 85 2.08 -7.79 3.84
C GLU A 85 1.72 -7.72 2.36
N ALA A 86 1.49 -6.51 1.85
CA ALA A 86 1.24 -6.31 0.42
C ALA A 86 2.46 -6.67 -0.42
N LEU A 87 3.67 -6.35 0.05
CA LEU A 87 4.91 -6.75 -0.62
C LEU A 87 5.03 -8.27 -0.70
N GLU A 88 4.68 -9.01 0.36
CA GLU A 88 4.69 -10.48 0.32
C GLU A 88 3.78 -11.05 -0.78
N ILE A 89 2.58 -10.48 -0.94
CA ILE A 89 1.66 -10.89 -2.01
C ILE A 89 2.27 -10.60 -3.39
N ILE A 90 2.83 -9.41 -3.59
CA ILE A 90 3.53 -9.04 -4.82
C ILE A 90 4.69 -10.00 -5.11
N LEU A 91 5.49 -10.36 -4.10
CA LEU A 91 6.59 -11.31 -4.24
C LEU A 91 6.08 -12.71 -4.59
N ASN A 92 5.01 -13.19 -3.96
CA ASN A 92 4.39 -14.47 -4.33
C ASN A 92 3.90 -14.48 -5.79
N ILE A 93 3.39 -13.35 -6.30
CA ILE A 93 3.04 -13.21 -7.73
C ILE A 93 4.30 -13.29 -8.62
N ILE A 94 5.37 -12.56 -8.28
CA ILE A 94 6.63 -12.55 -9.05
C ILE A 94 7.26 -13.95 -9.13
N HIS A 95 7.17 -14.72 -8.03
CA HIS A 95 7.75 -16.05 -7.90
C HIS A 95 6.81 -17.18 -8.30
N ALA A 96 5.62 -16.87 -8.84
CA ALA A 96 4.61 -17.84 -9.24
C ALA A 96 4.09 -18.76 -8.10
N ASN A 97 4.17 -18.29 -6.85
CA ASN A 97 3.57 -18.92 -5.67
C ASN A 97 2.06 -18.60 -5.58
N PHE A 98 1.33 -18.77 -6.69
CA PHE A 98 -0.06 -18.33 -6.83
C PHE A 98 -1.04 -18.84 -5.76
N PRO A 99 -0.91 -20.06 -5.21
CA PRO A 99 -1.78 -20.52 -4.13
C PRO A 99 -1.71 -19.68 -2.85
N LEU A 100 -0.65 -18.87 -2.67
CA LEU A 100 -0.48 -17.96 -1.54
C LEU A 100 -1.08 -16.57 -1.80
N VAL A 101 -1.61 -16.30 -2.99
CA VAL A 101 -2.24 -15.01 -3.32
C VAL A 101 -3.72 -15.07 -2.92
N PRO A 102 -4.21 -14.13 -2.09
CA PRO A 102 -5.59 -14.18 -1.58
C PRO A 102 -6.61 -13.94 -2.69
N ASN A 103 -7.63 -14.81 -2.77
CA ASN A 103 -8.76 -14.61 -3.69
C ASN A 103 -9.74 -13.54 -3.19
N THR A 104 -9.85 -13.40 -1.88
CA THR A 104 -10.80 -12.49 -1.20
C THR A 104 -10.08 -11.67 -0.13
N PRO A 105 -9.11 -10.81 -0.52
CA PRO A 105 -8.53 -9.86 0.42
C PRO A 105 -9.59 -8.90 0.95
N ASP A 106 -9.36 -8.31 2.12
CA ASP A 106 -10.20 -7.20 2.56
C ASP A 106 -9.94 -5.92 1.75
N LEU A 107 -10.74 -4.88 1.97
CA LEU A 107 -10.65 -3.63 1.21
C LEU A 107 -9.27 -2.96 1.36
N PHE A 108 -8.71 -2.93 2.57
CA PHE A 108 -7.46 -2.25 2.83
C PHE A 108 -6.27 -3.09 2.36
N GLU A 109 -6.33 -4.41 2.50
CA GLU A 109 -5.36 -5.32 1.90
C GLU A 109 -5.32 -5.17 0.37
N LEU A 110 -6.49 -5.17 -0.29
CA LEU A 110 -6.57 -4.97 -1.74
C LEU A 110 -6.06 -3.60 -2.18
N TYR A 111 -6.37 -2.57 -1.39
CA TYR A 111 -5.86 -1.22 -1.60
C TYR A 111 -4.32 -1.18 -1.53
N GLU A 112 -3.71 -1.78 -0.50
CA GLU A 112 -2.25 -1.86 -0.36
C GLU A 112 -1.60 -2.69 -1.48
N ILE A 113 -2.22 -3.80 -1.91
CA ILE A 113 -1.75 -4.58 -3.07
C ILE A 113 -1.67 -3.70 -4.32
N PHE A 114 -2.72 -2.90 -4.60
CA PHE A 114 -2.72 -2.00 -5.75
C PHE A 114 -1.70 -0.87 -5.61
N GLN A 115 -1.50 -0.30 -4.42
CA GLN A 115 -0.44 0.69 -4.20
C GLN A 115 0.94 0.09 -4.49
N MET A 116 1.21 -1.11 -3.97
CA MET A 116 2.48 -1.80 -4.16
C MET A 116 2.72 -2.17 -5.62
N ALA A 117 1.70 -2.70 -6.29
CA ALA A 117 1.76 -3.00 -7.71
C ALA A 117 1.96 -1.73 -8.55
N ASN A 118 1.32 -0.61 -8.22
CA ASN A 118 1.53 0.66 -8.90
C ASN A 118 2.97 1.17 -8.73
N LYS A 119 3.48 1.19 -7.48
CA LYS A 119 4.86 1.59 -7.13
C LYS A 119 5.91 0.84 -7.95
N TYR A 120 5.69 -0.47 -8.15
CA TYR A 120 6.61 -1.33 -8.88
C TYR A 120 6.20 -1.60 -10.33
N ASP A 121 5.30 -0.82 -10.93
CA ASP A 121 4.86 -0.96 -12.33
C ASP A 121 4.42 -2.40 -12.69
N MET A 122 3.54 -2.94 -11.85
CA MET A 122 3.10 -4.33 -11.83
C MET A 122 1.58 -4.52 -11.89
N ILE A 123 0.80 -3.45 -12.06
CA ILE A 123 -0.67 -3.54 -12.19
C ILE A 123 -1.11 -4.59 -13.24
N PRO A 124 -0.49 -4.70 -14.44
CA PRO A 124 -0.89 -5.72 -15.40
C PRO A 124 -0.69 -7.16 -14.92
N ALA A 125 0.24 -7.41 -14.00
CA ALA A 125 0.49 -8.74 -13.43
C ALA A 125 -0.64 -9.23 -12.53
N LEU A 126 -1.49 -8.31 -12.03
CA LEU A 126 -2.62 -8.61 -11.15
C LEU A 126 -3.84 -9.16 -11.89
N LYS A 127 -3.85 -9.11 -13.24
CA LYS A 127 -4.99 -9.50 -14.07
C LYS A 127 -5.61 -10.87 -13.74
N PRO A 128 -4.85 -11.93 -13.36
CA PRO A 128 -5.44 -13.22 -13.00
C PRO A 128 -6.45 -13.17 -11.83
N TRP A 129 -6.31 -12.22 -10.91
CA TRP A 129 -7.17 -12.08 -9.73
C TRP A 129 -8.23 -10.97 -9.87
N ALA A 130 -8.24 -10.25 -11.00
CA ALA A 130 -9.13 -9.11 -11.19
C ALA A 130 -10.61 -9.47 -11.02
N VAL A 131 -11.03 -10.67 -11.47
CA VAL A 131 -12.42 -11.12 -11.30
C VAL A 131 -12.76 -11.39 -9.84
N SER A 132 -11.88 -12.03 -9.07
CA SER A 132 -12.16 -12.32 -7.65
C SER A 132 -12.13 -11.04 -6.81
N TRP A 133 -11.17 -10.14 -7.08
CA TRP A 133 -11.05 -8.86 -6.39
C TRP A 133 -12.14 -7.86 -6.79
N LEU A 134 -12.74 -8.00 -7.98
CA LEU A 134 -13.96 -7.26 -8.33
C LEU A 134 -15.12 -7.58 -7.38
N HIS A 135 -15.30 -8.85 -7.01
CA HIS A 135 -16.35 -9.22 -6.06
C HIS A 135 -16.14 -8.59 -4.67
N VAL A 136 -14.88 -8.36 -4.28
CA VAL A 136 -14.56 -7.61 -3.04
C VAL A 136 -15.10 -6.18 -3.15
N ALA A 137 -14.79 -5.48 -4.24
CA ALA A 137 -15.26 -4.11 -4.47
C ALA A 137 -16.81 -4.00 -4.52
N GLU A 138 -17.47 -4.93 -5.22
CA GLU A 138 -18.93 -4.99 -5.31
C GLU A 138 -19.59 -5.28 -3.94
N ASN A 139 -18.95 -6.10 -3.11
CA ASN A 139 -19.46 -6.37 -1.75
C ASN A 139 -19.28 -5.15 -0.84
N CYS A 140 -18.15 -4.45 -0.94
CA CYS A 140 -17.93 -3.18 -0.24
C CYS A 140 -18.97 -2.12 -0.66
N GLN A 141 -19.32 -2.06 -1.95
CA GLN A 141 -20.33 -1.12 -2.46
C GLN A 141 -21.69 -1.25 -1.73
N LYS A 142 -22.09 -2.47 -1.33
CA LYS A 142 -23.38 -2.72 -0.64
C LYS A 142 -23.41 -2.12 0.78
N GLY A 143 -22.25 -1.80 1.36
CA GLY A 143 -22.10 -1.30 2.73
C GLY A 143 -21.61 0.14 2.85
N THR A 144 -21.57 0.91 1.75
CA THR A 144 -20.96 2.25 1.72
C THR A 144 -21.63 3.27 2.63
N ASN A 145 -22.89 3.04 3.02
CA ASN A 145 -23.60 3.88 3.99
C ASN A 145 -22.93 3.91 5.38
N ARG A 146 -22.07 2.93 5.70
CA ARG A 146 -21.31 2.86 6.96
C ARG A 146 -19.86 3.32 6.83
N PHE A 147 -19.39 3.59 5.62
CA PHE A 147 -18.00 3.93 5.37
C PHE A 147 -17.69 5.32 5.93
N GLU A 148 -16.45 5.55 6.35
CA GLU A 148 -15.91 6.87 6.67
C GLU A 148 -15.11 7.40 5.47
N GLY A 149 -14.37 8.50 5.66
CA GLY A 149 -13.56 9.08 4.58
C GLY A 149 -12.50 8.11 4.03
N ARG A 150 -11.87 7.33 4.91
CA ARG A 150 -10.77 6.42 4.56
C ARG A 150 -11.24 5.24 3.72
N GLU A 151 -12.34 4.58 4.09
CA GLU A 151 -12.89 3.46 3.33
C GLU A 151 -13.41 3.90 1.96
N ARG A 152 -14.01 5.10 1.87
CA ARG A 152 -14.44 5.67 0.58
C ARG A 152 -13.26 5.96 -0.33
N ALA A 153 -12.19 6.54 0.23
CA ALA A 153 -10.94 6.79 -0.49
C ALA A 153 -10.31 5.48 -1.00
N ALA A 154 -10.21 4.47 -0.14
CA ALA A 154 -9.68 3.17 -0.51
C ALA A 154 -10.54 2.48 -1.59
N LEU A 155 -11.86 2.43 -1.43
CA LEU A 155 -12.76 1.85 -2.41
C LEU A 155 -12.76 2.62 -3.73
N SER A 156 -12.61 3.94 -3.69
CA SER A 156 -12.46 4.77 -4.88
C SER A 156 -11.23 4.36 -5.70
N TYR A 157 -10.08 4.15 -5.04
CA TYR A 157 -8.85 3.74 -5.72
C TYR A 157 -8.91 2.31 -6.24
N VAL A 158 -9.40 1.38 -5.42
CA VAL A 158 -9.62 -0.03 -5.83
C VAL A 158 -10.54 -0.10 -7.04
N ALA A 159 -11.64 0.65 -7.04
CA ALA A 159 -12.57 0.71 -8.16
C ALA A 159 -11.91 1.30 -9.43
N TRP A 160 -11.05 2.31 -9.27
CA TRP A 160 -10.27 2.87 -10.38
C TRP A 160 -9.34 1.83 -11.01
N GLU A 161 -8.51 1.15 -10.22
CA GLU A 161 -7.54 0.16 -10.71
C GLU A 161 -8.23 -1.07 -11.34
N LEU A 162 -9.42 -1.45 -10.85
CA LEU A 162 -10.24 -2.51 -11.43
C LEU A 162 -11.06 -2.06 -12.66
N GLY A 163 -11.02 -0.78 -13.03
CA GLY A 163 -11.79 -0.24 -14.15
C GLY A 163 -13.31 -0.11 -13.89
N GLN A 164 -13.73 -0.12 -12.63
CA GLN A 164 -15.12 0.06 -12.20
C GLN A 164 -15.53 1.54 -12.21
N VAL A 165 -15.77 2.07 -13.41
CA VAL A 165 -16.02 3.50 -13.67
C VAL A 165 -17.16 4.06 -12.80
N GLU A 166 -18.28 3.35 -12.70
CA GLU A 166 -19.45 3.87 -11.96
C GLU A 166 -19.25 3.81 -10.45
N LEU A 167 -18.60 2.77 -9.92
CA LEU A 167 -18.25 2.68 -8.51
C LEU A 167 -17.25 3.77 -8.13
N HIS A 168 -16.19 3.96 -8.93
CA HIS A 168 -15.22 5.03 -8.74
C HIS A 168 -15.92 6.40 -8.75
N ARG A 169 -16.77 6.66 -9.74
CA ARG A 169 -17.57 7.90 -9.83
C ARG A 169 -18.44 8.11 -8.59
N GLN A 170 -19.10 7.05 -8.11
CA GLN A 170 -19.93 7.13 -6.91
C GLN A 170 -19.09 7.51 -5.70
N MET A 171 -17.95 6.85 -5.47
CA MET A 171 -17.08 7.12 -4.32
C MET A 171 -16.50 8.54 -4.36
N VAL A 172 -16.05 9.01 -5.53
CA VAL A 172 -15.57 10.40 -5.68
C VAL A 172 -16.67 11.41 -5.37
N LYS A 173 -17.91 11.18 -5.83
CA LYS A 173 -19.05 12.05 -5.50
C LYS A 173 -19.30 12.07 -3.99
N GLU A 174 -19.32 10.92 -3.33
CA GLU A 174 -19.51 10.85 -1.88
C GLU A 174 -18.37 11.55 -1.12
N LEU A 175 -17.12 11.36 -1.54
CA LEU A 175 -15.98 12.07 -0.97
C LEU A 175 -16.17 13.58 -1.08
N ILE A 176 -16.52 14.11 -2.26
CA ILE A 176 -16.79 15.54 -2.44
C ILE A 176 -17.95 16.00 -1.55
N MET A 177 -19.05 15.28 -1.50
CA MET A 177 -20.23 15.67 -0.72
C MET A 177 -19.98 15.72 0.79
N TYR A 178 -19.05 14.91 1.28
CA TYR A 178 -18.72 14.82 2.71
C TYR A 178 -17.35 15.41 3.07
N SER A 179 -16.71 16.11 2.13
CA SER A 179 -15.45 16.82 2.36
C SER A 179 -15.64 18.29 2.67
N SER A 180 -14.70 18.84 3.43
CA SER A 180 -14.55 20.26 3.69
C SER A 180 -13.06 20.63 3.74
N LEU A 181 -12.74 21.91 3.73
CA LEU A 181 -11.37 22.39 4.00
C LEU A 181 -11.21 22.61 5.51
N SER A 182 -10.03 22.26 6.02
CA SER A 182 -9.56 22.67 7.35
C SER A 182 -9.11 24.13 7.35
N GLU A 183 -8.76 24.66 8.53
CA GLU A 183 -8.12 25.99 8.65
C GLU A 183 -6.80 26.08 7.88
N ASP A 184 -6.07 24.96 7.75
CA ASP A 184 -4.81 24.86 7.01
C ASP A 184 -5.02 24.56 5.50
N GLU A 185 -6.23 24.76 4.97
CA GLU A 185 -6.62 24.46 3.58
C GLU A 185 -6.45 22.98 3.18
N ARG A 186 -6.47 22.07 4.14
CA ARG A 186 -6.37 20.63 3.92
C ARG A 186 -7.74 19.99 3.78
N MET A 187 -7.87 18.98 2.93
CA MET A 187 -9.15 18.31 2.68
C MET A 187 -9.48 17.30 3.79
N ILE A 188 -10.57 17.52 4.50
CA ILE A 188 -11.09 16.61 5.52
C ILE A 188 -12.38 15.98 5.02
N SER A 189 -12.47 14.65 5.03
CA SER A 189 -13.73 13.92 4.86
C SER A 189 -14.04 13.10 6.11
N GLN A 190 -15.11 13.44 6.82
CA GLN A 190 -15.59 12.69 8.00
C GLN A 190 -14.46 12.36 9.00
N LYS A 191 -13.68 13.37 9.42
CA LYS A 191 -12.53 13.29 10.35
C LYS A 191 -11.25 12.64 9.78
N VAL A 192 -11.25 12.22 8.52
CA VAL A 192 -10.06 11.72 7.83
C VAL A 192 -9.46 12.85 6.99
N LEU A 193 -8.17 13.09 7.14
CA LEU A 193 -7.42 14.02 6.33
C LEU A 193 -7.08 13.34 5.01
N LEU A 194 -7.81 13.68 3.95
CA LEU A 194 -7.67 13.02 2.64
C LEU A 194 -6.29 13.25 2.02
N ASP A 195 -5.62 14.33 2.38
CA ASP A 195 -4.24 14.61 1.96
C ASP A 195 -3.21 13.63 2.57
N ASP A 196 -3.55 12.96 3.67
CA ASP A 196 -2.71 11.93 4.29
C ASP A 196 -3.11 10.51 3.86
N VAL A 197 -4.21 10.37 3.14
CA VAL A 197 -4.59 9.08 2.54
C VAL A 197 -3.78 8.92 1.25
N GLY A 198 -3.36 7.68 0.96
CA GLY A 198 -2.72 7.38 -0.33
C GLY A 198 -3.65 7.64 -1.53
N PRO A 199 -3.30 7.14 -2.73
CA PRO A 199 -4.02 7.49 -3.95
C PRO A 199 -5.51 7.13 -3.84
N ILE A 200 -6.38 8.07 -4.23
CA ILE A 200 -7.85 7.89 -4.21
C ILE A 200 -8.43 7.62 -5.61
N GLY A 201 -7.58 7.53 -6.62
CA GLY A 201 -7.92 7.38 -8.03
C GLY A 201 -6.75 7.79 -8.93
N PRO A 202 -7.01 8.28 -10.16
CA PRO A 202 -5.94 8.68 -11.07
C PRO A 202 -5.09 9.82 -10.51
N PRO A 203 -3.80 9.93 -10.94
CA PRO A 203 -2.93 11.02 -10.53
C PRO A 203 -3.58 12.39 -10.74
N GLY A 204 -3.48 13.25 -9.72
CA GLY A 204 -4.04 14.60 -9.74
C GLY A 204 -5.52 14.72 -9.34
N LEU A 205 -6.23 13.61 -9.12
CA LEU A 205 -7.65 13.65 -8.71
C LEU A 205 -7.87 14.48 -7.43
N LEU A 206 -7.04 14.28 -6.40
CA LEU A 206 -7.16 15.03 -5.14
C LEU A 206 -6.99 16.54 -5.34
N GLY A 207 -6.01 16.94 -6.16
CA GLY A 207 -5.78 18.35 -6.50
C GLY A 207 -6.95 18.96 -7.30
N ASN A 208 -7.59 18.19 -8.18
CA ASN A 208 -8.79 18.63 -8.88
C ASN A 208 -9.96 18.85 -7.93
N ILE A 209 -10.13 17.98 -6.92
CA ILE A 209 -11.16 18.16 -5.91
C ILE A 209 -10.87 19.42 -5.09
N HIS A 210 -9.64 19.62 -4.64
CA HIS A 210 -9.21 20.82 -3.89
C HIS A 210 -9.52 22.11 -4.67
N ALA A 211 -9.19 22.15 -5.96
CA ALA A 211 -9.50 23.28 -6.85
C ALA A 211 -11.01 23.58 -6.97
N CYS A 212 -11.86 22.54 -6.95
CA CYS A 212 -13.32 22.74 -6.92
C CYS A 212 -13.78 23.41 -5.63
N PHE A 213 -13.24 23.05 -4.47
CA PHE A 213 -13.60 23.64 -3.19
C PHE A 213 -13.17 25.10 -3.06
N THR A 214 -11.94 25.41 -3.45
CA THR A 214 -11.42 26.80 -3.42
C THR A 214 -12.23 27.71 -4.35
N THR A 215 -12.56 27.25 -5.56
CA THR A 215 -13.40 28.01 -6.50
C THR A 215 -14.80 28.28 -5.94
N LEU A 216 -15.44 27.29 -5.32
CA LEU A 216 -16.78 27.43 -4.74
C LEU A 216 -16.82 28.41 -3.54
N ILE A 217 -15.73 28.50 -2.77
CA ILE A 217 -15.58 29.49 -1.69
C ILE A 217 -15.41 30.88 -2.28
N CYS A 218 -14.50 31.06 -3.25
CA CYS A 218 -14.27 32.36 -3.90
C CYS A 218 -15.50 32.91 -4.66
N CYS A 219 -16.45 32.07 -5.06
CA CYS A 219 -17.70 32.52 -5.68
C CYS A 219 -18.83 32.83 -4.69
N ARG A 220 -18.61 32.61 -3.38
CA ARG A 220 -19.58 32.89 -2.31
C ARG A 220 -19.33 34.23 -1.60
N ASP A 221 -18.15 34.80 -1.78
CA ASP A 221 -17.77 36.16 -1.35
C ASP A 221 -17.94 37.18 -2.49
#